data_AF-A0A8T0PKT5-F1
#
_entry.id   AF-A0A8T0PKT5-F1
#
_cell.length_a   1.000
_cell.length_b   1.000
_cell.length_c   1.000
_cell.angle_alpha   90.00
_cell.angle_beta   90.00
_cell.angle_gamma   90.00
#
_symmetry.space_group_name_H-M   'P 1'
#
loop_
_entity.id
_entity.type
_entity.pdbx_description
1 polymer ?
#
loop_
_entity_poly.entity_id
_entity_poly.type
_entity_poly.pdbx_seq_one_letter_code
_entity_poly.pdbx_strand_id
1 'polypeptide(L)'
;MSSAIKATSPVIQKIGSPMETIATTGAEDCPFEPSLWDDFFVTYAPSISQRSEKWMRERAAHLKKEVRRMFDAHNGLSVTNALILVDVLERLGIDNHFEEEICAVLCRVHSEKQEFDNSKELHIVALRFRLLRQHGFFVSTDVFNKFKEGC
;
A
#
# COMPACT_ATOMS: atom_id res chain seq x y z
N MET A 1 -56.45 13.97 18.35
CA MET A 1 -56.26 15.11 17.44
C MET A 1 -54.92 15.75 17.77
N SER A 2 -53.85 15.38 17.08
CA SER A 2 -52.56 16.07 17.15
C SER A 2 -51.93 16.08 15.77
N SER A 3 -51.97 17.24 15.14
CA SER A 3 -51.27 17.57 13.91
C SER A 3 -49.80 17.84 14.21
N ALA A 4 -48.89 17.43 13.32
CA ALA A 4 -47.50 17.87 13.36
C ALA A 4 -46.92 18.00 11.94
N ILE A 5 -46.82 19.27 11.52
CA ILE A 5 -45.74 19.94 10.77
C ILE A 5 -45.22 19.30 9.46
N LYS A 6 -45.64 19.90 8.34
CA LYS A 6 -45.07 19.71 7.00
C LYS A 6 -43.79 20.55 6.89
N ALA A 7 -42.63 19.92 6.80
CA ALA A 7 -41.37 20.59 6.49
C ALA A 7 -41.39 21.09 5.04
N THR A 8 -41.20 22.39 4.87
CA THR A 8 -41.08 23.07 3.57
C THR A 8 -39.59 23.20 3.25
N SER A 9 -39.14 22.58 2.16
CA SER A 9 -37.76 22.77 1.67
C SER A 9 -37.57 24.18 1.14
N PRO A 10 -36.44 24.86 1.42
CA PRO A 10 -36.14 26.14 0.79
C PRO A 10 -35.64 25.94 -0.64
N VAL A 11 -36.17 26.77 -1.54
CA VAL A 11 -35.69 26.96 -2.92
C VAL A 11 -34.36 27.70 -2.85
N ILE A 12 -33.28 27.09 -3.36
CA ILE A 12 -32.03 27.80 -3.59
C ILE A 12 -32.14 28.58 -4.89
N GLN A 13 -32.13 29.91 -4.78
CA GLN A 13 -31.98 30.83 -5.91
C GLN A 13 -30.59 30.66 -6.54
N LYS A 14 -30.59 30.41 -7.85
CA LYS A 14 -29.41 30.35 -8.69
C LYS A 14 -28.93 31.79 -8.94
N ILE A 15 -27.90 32.22 -8.22
CA ILE A 15 -27.22 33.50 -8.45
C ILE A 15 -25.90 33.19 -9.16
N GLY A 16 -25.73 33.78 -10.36
CA GLY A 16 -24.47 33.76 -11.11
C GLY A 16 -24.61 33.10 -12.48
N SER A 17 -24.74 33.91 -13.53
CA SER A 17 -24.47 33.50 -14.91
C SER A 17 -23.05 32.93 -15.03
N PRO A 18 -22.78 32.02 -15.97
CA PRO A 18 -21.42 31.56 -16.23
C PRO A 18 -20.64 32.74 -16.80
N MET A 19 -19.52 33.08 -16.14
CA MET A 19 -18.49 33.92 -16.73
C MET A 19 -17.97 33.17 -17.96
N GLU A 20 -18.22 33.75 -19.14
CA GLU A 20 -17.78 33.22 -20.42
C GLU A 20 -16.28 32.92 -20.36
N THR A 21 -15.92 31.68 -20.69
CA THR A 21 -14.55 31.28 -20.93
C THR A 21 -14.02 32.13 -22.07
N ILE A 22 -13.13 33.05 -21.74
CA ILE A 22 -12.38 33.85 -22.70
C ILE A 22 -11.59 32.85 -23.56
N ALA A 23 -11.87 32.85 -24.86
CA ALA A 23 -11.07 32.13 -25.84
C ALA A 23 -9.63 32.64 -25.77
N THR A 24 -8.71 31.81 -25.29
CA THR A 24 -7.28 32.05 -25.41
C THR A 24 -6.91 32.02 -26.89
N THR A 25 -6.97 33.20 -27.52
CA THR A 25 -6.31 33.50 -28.78
C THR A 25 -5.14 34.40 -28.43
N GLY A 26 -3.97 33.78 -28.31
CA GLY A 26 -2.71 34.41 -27.92
C GLY A 26 -1.62 33.35 -27.94
N ALA A 27 -1.32 32.85 -29.15
CA ALA A 27 -0.22 31.94 -29.39
C ALA A 27 1.09 32.72 -29.23
N GLU A 28 1.64 32.72 -28.02
CA GLU A 28 3.09 32.71 -27.87
C GLU A 28 3.52 31.24 -27.89
N ASP A 29 4.30 30.86 -28.89
CA ASP A 29 4.76 29.49 -29.15
C ASP A 29 5.56 28.97 -27.95
N CYS A 30 4.88 28.25 -27.06
CA CYS A 30 5.53 27.51 -25.99
C CYS A 30 6.14 26.25 -26.63
N PRO A 31 7.47 26.07 -26.62
CA PRO A 31 8.17 25.04 -27.40
C PRO A 31 8.01 23.62 -26.83
N PHE A 32 7.09 23.42 -25.88
CA PHE A 32 6.90 22.16 -25.18
C PHE A 32 5.67 21.44 -25.69
N GLU A 33 5.79 20.12 -25.83
CA GLU A 33 4.67 19.26 -26.19
C GLU A 33 3.59 19.32 -25.09
N PRO A 34 2.31 19.42 -25.46
CA PRO A 34 1.20 19.40 -24.51
C PRO A 34 1.24 18.16 -23.61
N SER A 35 0.67 18.27 -22.41
CA SER A 35 0.57 17.11 -21.53
C SER A 35 -0.38 16.08 -22.15
N LEU A 36 0.01 14.81 -22.16
CA LEU A 36 -0.83 13.71 -22.69
C LEU A 36 -2.18 13.57 -21.95
N TRP A 37 -2.32 14.23 -20.81
CA TRP A 37 -3.46 14.09 -19.91
C TRP A 37 -4.31 15.36 -19.85
N ASP A 38 -3.87 16.48 -20.44
CA ASP A 38 -4.52 17.79 -20.34
C ASP A 38 -5.10 18.02 -18.92
N ASP A 39 -6.40 18.35 -18.84
CA ASP A 39 -7.14 18.53 -17.60
C ASP A 39 -7.95 17.28 -17.18
N PHE A 40 -7.64 16.11 -17.76
CA PHE A 40 -8.39 14.87 -17.54
C PHE A 40 -8.50 14.54 -16.05
N PHE A 41 -7.39 14.54 -15.30
CA PHE A 41 -7.39 14.23 -13.87
C PHE A 41 -8.00 15.34 -13.01
N VAL A 42 -8.01 16.59 -13.50
CA VAL A 42 -8.62 17.74 -12.81
C VAL A 42 -10.14 17.66 -12.90
N THR A 43 -10.66 17.24 -14.05
CA THR A 43 -12.10 17.16 -14.34
C THR A 43 -12.69 15.78 -14.09
N TYR A 44 -11.87 14.80 -13.68
CA TYR A 44 -12.28 13.42 -13.50
C TYR A 44 -13.30 13.27 -12.36
N ALA A 45 -14.52 12.88 -12.73
CA ALA A 45 -15.53 12.40 -11.81
C ALA A 45 -15.68 10.88 -11.98
N PRO A 46 -15.22 10.06 -11.03
CA PRO A 46 -15.35 8.61 -11.14
C PRO A 46 -16.83 8.22 -11.24
N SER A 47 -17.16 7.33 -12.18
CA SER A 47 -18.48 6.72 -12.22
C SER A 47 -18.68 5.91 -10.94
N ILE A 48 -19.85 6.05 -10.32
CA ILE A 48 -20.21 5.27 -9.14
C ILE A 48 -20.20 3.80 -9.56
N SER A 49 -19.22 3.04 -9.08
CA SER A 49 -19.08 1.60 -9.33
C SER A 49 -20.39 0.86 -9.03
N GLN A 50 -20.74 -0.14 -9.86
CA GLN A 50 -21.89 -1.05 -9.62
C GLN A 50 -21.78 -1.79 -8.28
N ARG A 51 -20.56 -1.92 -7.74
CA ARG A 51 -20.31 -2.54 -6.44
C ARG A 51 -20.27 -1.44 -5.38
N SER A 52 -21.20 -1.53 -4.43
CA SER A 52 -21.27 -0.60 -3.30
C SER A 52 -19.90 -0.44 -2.65
N GLU A 53 -19.44 0.79 -2.51
CA GLU A 53 -18.20 1.14 -1.81
C GLU A 53 -18.12 0.48 -0.43
N LYS A 54 -19.26 0.41 0.26
CA LYS A 54 -19.42 -0.28 1.54
C LYS A 54 -18.95 -1.74 1.47
N TRP A 55 -19.40 -2.49 0.46
CA TRP A 55 -19.01 -3.89 0.28
C TRP A 55 -17.49 -4.03 0.05
N MET A 56 -16.88 -3.12 -0.72
CA MET A 56 -15.43 -3.15 -0.96
C MET A 56 -14.65 -2.91 0.34
N ARG A 57 -15.09 -1.95 1.15
CA ARG A 57 -14.50 -1.67 2.47
C ARG A 57 -14.62 -2.87 3.42
N GLU A 58 -15.79 -3.49 3.48
CA GLU A 58 -16.02 -4.70 4.30
C GLU A 58 -15.13 -5.86 3.84
N ARG A 59 -15.06 -6.10 2.53
CA ARG A 59 -14.20 -7.13 1.95
C ARG A 59 -12.72 -6.88 2.26
N ALA A 60 -12.26 -5.63 2.12
CA ALA A 60 -10.89 -5.24 2.44
C ALA A 60 -10.58 -5.44 3.94
N ALA A 61 -11.49 -5.02 4.83
CA ALA A 61 -11.33 -5.23 6.27
C ALA A 61 -11.25 -6.72 6.63
N HIS A 62 -12.09 -7.56 6.02
CA HIS A 62 -12.01 -9.01 6.18
C HIS A 62 -10.66 -9.56 5.72
N LEU A 63 -10.17 -9.16 4.54
CA LEU A 63 -8.88 -9.62 4.02
C LEU A 63 -7.71 -9.20 4.91
N LYS A 64 -7.72 -7.96 5.42
CA LYS A 64 -6.70 -7.50 6.37
C LYS A 64 -6.65 -8.38 7.60
N LYS A 65 -7.81 -8.75 8.16
CA LYS A 65 -7.87 -9.66 9.31
C LYS A 65 -7.29 -11.05 9.00
N GLU A 66 -7.58 -11.59 7.82
CA GLU A 66 -7.02 -12.89 7.41
C GLU A 66 -5.50 -12.84 7.27
N VAL A 67 -4.94 -11.76 6.70
CA VAL A 67 -3.49 -11.58 6.60
C VAL A 67 -2.85 -11.41 7.98
N ARG A 68 -3.46 -10.63 8.88
CA ARG A 68 -2.98 -10.51 10.27
C ARG A 68 -2.94 -11.87 10.96
N ARG A 69 -3.98 -12.68 10.75
CA ARG A 69 -4.00 -14.05 11.27
C ARG A 69 -2.82 -14.85 10.76
N MET A 70 -2.37 -14.70 9.50
CA MET A 70 -1.20 -15.42 9.01
C MET A 70 0.08 -15.17 9.85
N PHE A 71 0.21 -14.00 10.50
CA PHE A 71 1.33 -13.69 11.39
C PHE A 71 1.21 -14.29 12.80
N ASP A 72 0.03 -14.78 13.19
CA ASP A 72 -0.16 -15.32 14.54
C ASP A 72 0.69 -16.56 14.78
N ALA A 73 1.41 -16.57 15.90
CA ALA A 73 2.28 -17.69 16.31
C ALA A 73 1.53 -19.03 16.43
N HIS A 74 0.23 -18.99 16.72
CA HIS A 74 -0.63 -20.18 16.80
C HIS A 74 -0.77 -20.91 15.44
N ASN A 75 -0.55 -20.23 14.32
CA ASN A 75 -0.68 -20.84 12.99
C ASN A 75 0.54 -21.66 12.58
N GLY A 76 1.55 -21.79 13.45
CA GLY A 76 2.74 -22.60 13.19
C GLY A 76 3.56 -22.09 12.01
N LEU A 77 3.40 -20.81 11.65
CA LEU A 77 4.14 -20.21 10.55
C LEU A 77 5.63 -20.18 10.91
N SER A 78 6.46 -20.84 10.11
CA SER A 78 7.91 -20.76 10.27
C SER A 78 8.38 -19.33 10.08
N VAL A 79 9.49 -18.98 10.74
CA VAL A 79 10.07 -17.62 10.67
C VAL A 79 10.44 -17.26 9.23
N THR A 80 10.91 -18.25 8.46
CA THR A 80 11.17 -18.13 7.03
C THR A 80 9.90 -17.78 6.23
N ASN A 81 8.79 -18.46 6.49
CA ASN A 81 7.54 -18.16 5.79
C ASN A 81 6.97 -16.79 6.18
N ALA A 82 7.13 -16.39 7.44
CA ALA A 82 6.77 -15.04 7.88
C ALA A 82 7.60 -13.98 7.14
N LEU A 83 8.90 -14.21 6.97
CA LEU A 83 9.78 -13.32 6.20
C LEU A 83 9.38 -13.22 4.72
N ILE A 84 8.97 -14.33 4.10
CA ILE A 84 8.43 -14.34 2.73
C ILE A 84 7.11 -13.56 2.67
N LEU A 85 6.24 -13.69 3.67
CA LEU A 85 5.00 -12.93 3.73
C LEU A 85 5.27 -11.42 3.79
N VAL A 86 6.26 -10.99 4.59
CA VAL A 86 6.70 -9.58 4.61
C VAL A 86 7.10 -9.10 3.21
N ASP A 87 7.94 -9.87 2.50
CA ASP A 87 8.35 -9.52 1.13
C ASP A 87 7.16 -9.35 0.17
N VAL A 88 6.19 -10.25 0.26
CA VAL A 88 4.99 -10.21 -0.58
C VAL A 88 4.17 -8.96 -0.28
N LEU A 89 4.01 -8.58 0.99
CA LEU A 89 3.23 -7.40 1.38
C LEU A 89 3.89 -6.09 0.92
N GLU A 90 5.20 -5.96 1.06
CA GLU A 90 5.96 -4.80 0.59
C GLU A 90 5.90 -4.66 -0.93
N ARG A 91 6.05 -5.76 -1.66
CA ARG A 91 5.99 -5.76 -3.13
C ARG A 91 4.59 -5.46 -3.67
N LEU A 92 3.55 -5.73 -2.87
CA LEU A 92 2.17 -5.34 -3.17
C LEU A 92 1.86 -3.89 -2.76
N GLY A 93 2.74 -3.21 -2.02
CA GLY A 93 2.54 -1.84 -1.53
C GLY A 93 1.39 -1.71 -0.53
N ILE A 94 1.15 -2.76 0.27
CA ILE A 94 0.08 -2.81 1.29
C ILE A 94 0.62 -3.08 2.70
N ASP A 95 1.94 -3.06 2.85
CA ASP A 95 2.70 -3.26 4.09
C ASP A 95 2.33 -2.24 5.18
N ASN A 96 1.95 -1.02 4.80
CA ASN A 96 1.47 0.03 5.70
C ASN A 96 0.24 -0.37 6.54
N HIS A 97 -0.44 -1.47 6.21
CA HIS A 97 -1.55 -2.00 7.00
C HIS A 97 -1.13 -3.01 8.07
N PHE A 98 0.14 -3.40 8.10
CA PHE A 98 0.70 -4.50 8.91
C PHE A 98 2.05 -4.12 9.55
N GLU A 99 2.30 -2.83 9.79
CA GLU A 99 3.60 -2.32 10.27
C GLU A 99 4.04 -2.98 11.59
N GLU A 100 3.11 -3.22 12.51
CA GLU A 100 3.37 -3.87 13.80
C GLU A 100 3.81 -5.32 13.60
N GLU A 101 3.08 -6.09 12.78
CA GLU A 101 3.39 -7.48 12.48
C GLU A 101 4.74 -7.60 11.75
N ILE A 102 4.99 -6.73 10.76
CA ILE A 102 6.25 -6.67 10.02
C ILE A 102 7.42 -6.37 10.97
N CYS A 103 7.29 -5.35 11.82
CA CYS A 103 8.31 -4.98 12.79
C CYS A 103 8.62 -6.16 13.75
N ALA A 104 7.59 -6.86 14.24
CA ALA A 104 7.76 -8.01 15.10
C ALA A 104 8.53 -9.16 14.40
N VAL A 105 8.20 -9.45 13.14
CA VAL A 105 8.90 -10.47 12.34
C VAL A 105 10.37 -10.07 12.13
N LEU A 106 10.65 -8.82 11.75
CA LEU A 106 12.01 -8.36 11.53
C LEU A 106 12.85 -8.37 12.80
N CYS A 107 12.29 -7.95 13.94
CA CYS A 107 12.94 -8.05 15.25
C CYS A 107 13.30 -9.49 15.61
N ARG A 108 12.38 -10.43 15.36
CA ARG A 108 12.60 -11.85 15.60
C ARG A 108 13.71 -12.42 14.71
N VAL A 109 13.64 -12.16 13.40
CA VAL A 109 14.63 -12.60 12.39
C VAL A 109 16.02 -12.00 12.63
N HIS A 110 16.08 -10.79 13.18
CA HIS A 110 17.33 -10.20 13.63
C HIS A 110 17.90 -10.96 14.82
N SER A 111 17.06 -11.25 15.82
CA SER A 111 17.47 -11.91 17.07
C SER A 111 17.92 -13.35 16.83
N GLU A 112 17.23 -14.08 15.95
CA GLU A 112 17.51 -15.46 15.57
C GLU A 112 18.63 -15.58 14.51
N LYS A 113 19.62 -14.69 14.56
CA LYS A 113 20.70 -14.58 13.55
C LYS A 113 21.35 -15.91 13.20
N GLN A 114 21.63 -16.75 14.20
CA GLN A 114 22.36 -18.00 14.01
C GLN A 114 21.60 -19.03 13.16
N GLU A 115 20.27 -19.07 13.24
CA GLU A 115 19.46 -20.00 12.45
C GLU A 115 19.53 -19.67 10.95
N PHE A 116 19.44 -18.37 10.62
CA PHE A 116 19.52 -17.90 9.24
C PHE A 116 20.94 -17.90 8.68
N ASP A 117 21.94 -17.54 9.50
CA ASP A 117 23.34 -17.53 9.09
C ASP A 117 23.86 -18.96 8.85
N ASN A 118 23.22 -19.99 9.42
CA ASN A 118 23.50 -21.40 9.14
C ASN A 118 22.67 -21.98 7.98
N SER A 119 21.66 -21.27 7.47
CA SER A 119 20.84 -21.75 6.35
C SER A 119 21.69 -21.99 5.09
N LYS A 120 21.50 -23.13 4.44
CA LYS A 120 22.17 -23.46 3.17
C LYS A 120 21.47 -22.82 1.96
N GLU A 121 20.32 -22.18 2.16
CA GLU A 121 19.53 -21.60 1.08
C GLU A 121 19.89 -20.15 0.85
N LEU A 122 20.56 -19.87 -0.28
CA LEU A 122 20.96 -18.50 -0.66
C LEU A 122 19.76 -17.55 -0.72
N HIS A 123 18.62 -18.03 -1.23
CA HIS A 123 17.38 -17.26 -1.30
C HIS A 123 16.97 -16.70 0.07
N ILE A 124 16.93 -17.54 1.12
CA ILE A 124 16.49 -17.15 2.46
C ILE A 124 17.48 -16.17 3.08
N VAL A 125 18.77 -16.45 2.92
CA VAL A 125 19.84 -15.59 3.43
C VAL A 125 19.82 -14.20 2.79
N ALA A 126 19.70 -14.15 1.46
CA ALA A 126 19.61 -12.90 0.72
C ALA A 126 18.35 -12.11 1.05
N LEU A 127 17.21 -12.81 1.21
CA LEU A 127 15.94 -12.19 1.57
C LEU A 127 16.03 -11.52 2.95
N ARG A 128 16.54 -12.25 3.95
CA ARG A 128 16.76 -11.71 5.29
C ARG A 128 17.69 -10.50 5.26
N PHE A 129 18.82 -10.62 4.59
CA PHE A 129 19.80 -9.53 4.50
C PHE A 129 19.17 -8.27 3.91
N ARG A 130 18.43 -8.41 2.82
CA ARG A 130 17.76 -7.29 2.14
C ARG A 130 16.71 -6.64 3.04
N LEU A 131 15.76 -7.42 3.57
CA LEU A 131 14.66 -6.89 4.37
C LEU A 131 15.17 -6.20 5.64
N LEU A 132 16.12 -6.81 6.37
CA LEU A 132 16.70 -6.19 7.56
C LEU A 132 17.36 -4.84 7.24
N ARG A 133 18.15 -4.75 6.16
CA ARG A 133 18.80 -3.50 5.77
C ARG A 133 17.81 -2.44 5.28
N GLN A 134 16.75 -2.82 4.56
CA GLN A 134 15.70 -1.89 4.14
C GLN A 134 15.03 -1.22 5.34
N HIS A 135 14.88 -1.96 6.45
CA HIS A 135 14.30 -1.48 7.70
C HIS A 135 15.31 -0.91 8.69
N GLY A 136 16.55 -0.64 8.25
CA GLY A 136 17.56 0.05 9.06
C GLY A 136 18.34 -0.83 10.04
N PHE A 137 18.16 -2.15 9.99
CA PHE A 137 18.95 -3.06 10.81
C PHE A 137 20.34 -3.31 10.20
N PHE A 138 21.35 -3.36 11.07
CA PHE A 138 22.70 -3.70 10.64
C PHE A 138 22.86 -5.22 10.46
N VAL A 139 23.27 -5.62 9.26
CA VAL A 139 23.67 -7.00 8.94
C VAL A 139 25.01 -6.95 8.20
N SER A 140 26.00 -7.72 8.69
CA SER A 140 27.31 -7.84 8.02
C SER A 140 27.14 -8.44 6.62
N THR A 141 28.03 -8.15 5.69
CA THR A 141 28.07 -8.83 4.39
C THR A 141 28.67 -10.23 4.46
N ASP A 142 29.34 -10.57 5.56
CA ASP A 142 30.04 -11.85 5.74
C ASP A 142 29.12 -13.07 5.73
N VAL A 143 27.83 -12.87 5.94
CA VAL A 143 26.79 -13.90 5.84
C VAL A 143 26.78 -14.58 4.46
N PHE A 144 27.30 -13.91 3.42
CA PHE A 144 27.44 -14.50 2.08
C PHE A 144 28.74 -15.28 1.84
N ASN A 145 29.73 -15.24 2.74
CA ASN A 145 31.04 -15.86 2.51
C ASN A 145 30.94 -17.37 2.29
N LYS A 146 30.01 -18.05 2.98
CA LYS A 146 29.73 -19.49 2.81
C LYS A 146 29.30 -19.90 1.39
N PHE A 147 28.83 -18.96 0.57
CA PHE A 147 28.43 -19.21 -0.81
C PHE A 147 29.54 -18.90 -1.82
N LYS A 148 30.69 -18.39 -1.36
CA LYS A 148 31.84 -18.03 -2.21
C LYS A 148 32.85 -19.16 -2.34
N GLU A 149 32.85 -20.13 -1.43
CA GLU A 149 33.74 -21.30 -1.47
C GLU A 149 33.19 -22.35 -2.43
N GLY A 150 33.49 -22.16 -3.71
CA GLY A 150 33.08 -23.05 -4.80
C GLY A 150 33.76 -22.72 -6.14
N CYS A 151 34.88 -21.99 -6.12
CA CYS A 151 35.75 -21.75 -7.26
C CYS A 151 37.20 -22.04 -6.85
#